data_AF-A0AAD1TNG3-F1
#
_entry.id   AF-A0AAD1TNG3-F1
#
_cell.length_a   1.000
_cell.length_b   1.000
_cell.length_c   1.000
_cell.angle_alpha   90.00
_cell.angle_beta   90.00
_cell.angle_gamma   90.00
#
_symmetry.space_group_name_H-M   'P 1'
#
loop_
_entity.id
_entity.type
_entity.pdbx_description
1 polymer ?
#
loop_
_entity_poly.entity_id
_entity_poly.type
_entity_poly.pdbx_seq_one_letter_code
_entity_poly.pdbx_strand_id
1 'polypeptide(L)'
;APTPVKLTMTVSQDAVNFLDVHIFKKEMKLGYTLFTKTTDRNTLLQADSFHPRHLKESLPLSQFLRVKRNNSDPMRACLQTKETWNRFKQRGYKDATLQKLLVPSFPL
;
A
#
# COMPACT_ATOMS: atom_id res chain seq x y z
N ALA A 1 3.22 -34.15 -0.13
CA ALA A 1 3.37 -34.14 1.34
C ALA A 1 2.83 -32.81 1.88
N PRO A 2 2.12 -32.77 3.01
CA PRO A 2 1.67 -31.52 3.62
C PRO A 2 2.87 -30.71 4.11
N THR A 3 2.91 -29.42 3.77
CA THR A 3 3.96 -28.50 4.23
C THR A 3 3.67 -28.08 5.67
N PRO A 4 4.61 -28.24 6.62
CA PRO A 4 4.37 -27.84 8.00
C PRO A 4 4.22 -26.32 8.13
N VAL A 5 3.28 -25.89 8.98
CA VAL A 5 3.08 -24.46 9.30
C VAL A 5 4.28 -23.96 10.11
N LYS A 6 5.02 -23.00 9.57
CA LYS A 6 6.16 -22.37 10.24
C LYS A 6 5.71 -21.10 10.96
N LEU A 7 5.73 -21.14 12.29
CA LEU A 7 5.48 -19.96 13.13
C LEU A 7 6.79 -19.22 13.35
N THR A 8 6.76 -17.88 13.24
CA THR A 8 7.92 -17.02 13.49
C THR A 8 7.56 -15.91 14.46
N MET A 9 8.44 -15.68 15.44
CA MET A 9 8.35 -14.56 16.37
C MET A 9 9.51 -13.61 16.10
N THR A 10 9.24 -12.31 16.08
CA THR A 10 10.25 -11.27 15.90
C THR A 10 10.09 -10.27 17.01
N VAL A 11 11.19 -10.01 17.73
CA VAL A 11 11.25 -9.05 18.83
C VAL A 11 12.34 -8.05 18.50
N SER A 12 12.02 -6.77 18.57
CA SER A 12 12.98 -5.68 18.39
C SER A 12 12.56 -4.51 19.27
N GLN A 13 13.55 -3.82 19.84
CA GLN A 13 13.31 -2.62 20.64
C GLN A 13 13.13 -1.37 19.77
N ASP A 14 13.53 -1.41 18.50
CA ASP A 14 13.61 -0.23 17.64
C ASP A 14 12.51 -0.19 16.58
N ALA A 15 11.98 -1.34 16.19
CA ALA A 15 10.93 -1.40 15.18
C ALA A 15 10.04 -2.63 15.33
N VAL A 16 8.80 -2.50 14.87
CA VAL A 16 7.83 -3.59 14.83
C VAL A 16 6.98 -3.51 13.57
N ASN A 17 6.72 -4.68 12.98
CA ASN A 17 5.75 -4.80 11.91
C ASN A 17 4.39 -5.13 12.53
N PHE A 18 3.39 -4.28 12.30
CA PHE A 18 2.04 -4.51 12.76
C PHE A 18 1.04 -4.24 11.64
N LEU A 19 0.27 -5.26 11.28
CA LEU A 19 -0.65 -5.23 10.14
C LEU A 19 0.05 -4.72 8.87
N ASP A 20 -0.38 -3.58 8.36
CA ASP A 20 0.05 -2.90 7.15
C ASP A 20 1.00 -1.72 7.43
N VAL A 21 1.61 -1.68 8.62
CA VAL A 21 2.49 -0.60 9.05
C VAL A 21 3.79 -1.15 9.64
N HIS A 22 4.91 -0.55 9.23
CA HIS A 22 6.21 -0.72 9.87
C HIS A 22 6.44 0.50 10.76
N ILE A 23 6.44 0.28 12.07
CA ILE A 23 6.63 1.31 13.08
C ILE A 23 8.07 1.23 13.56
N PHE A 24 8.75 2.37 13.64
CA PHE A 24 10.15 2.45 14.05
C PHE A 24 10.42 3.69 14.89
N LYS A 25 11.43 3.60 15.77
CA LYS A 25 11.93 4.76 16.50
C LYS A 25 12.73 5.66 15.55
N LYS A 26 12.42 6.94 15.54
CA LYS A 26 13.17 7.99 14.84
C LYS A 26 13.49 9.09 15.83
N GLU A 27 14.75 9.14 16.28
CA GLU A 27 15.18 10.04 17.36
C GLU A 27 14.29 9.86 18.61
N MET A 28 13.54 10.90 18.98
CA MET A 28 12.63 10.93 20.13
C MET A 28 11.15 10.75 19.74
N LYS A 29 10.86 10.32 18.50
CA LYS A 29 9.50 10.15 17.98
C LYS A 29 9.33 8.78 17.34
N LEU A 30 8.07 8.38 17.15
CA LEU A 30 7.73 7.20 16.35
C LEU A 30 7.56 7.63 14.88
N GLY A 31 8.32 6.99 14.00
CA GLY A 31 8.07 6.99 12.57
C GLY A 31 7.25 5.77 12.19
N TYR A 32 6.51 5.88 11.09
CA TYR A 32 5.79 4.76 10.53
C TYR A 32 5.71 4.85 9.00
N THR A 33 5.71 3.70 8.34
CA THR A 33 5.61 3.59 6.88
C THR A 33 4.80 2.37 6.48
N LEU A 34 4.26 2.36 5.26
CA LEU A 34 3.49 1.25 4.73
C LEU A 34 4.33 -0.03 4.74
N PHE A 35 3.78 -1.11 5.27
CA PHE A 35 4.42 -2.42 5.30
C PHE A 35 3.60 -3.46 4.55
N THR A 36 4.29 -4.36 3.87
CA THR A 36 3.71 -5.51 3.19
C THR A 36 4.53 -6.73 3.61
N LYS A 37 3.86 -7.79 4.08
CA LYS A 37 4.56 -9.03 4.37
C LYS A 37 5.10 -9.61 3.08
N THR A 38 6.30 -10.18 3.12
CA THR A 38 6.92 -10.84 1.96
C THR A 38 6.10 -12.04 1.45
N THR A 39 5.23 -12.60 2.29
CA THR A 39 4.29 -13.66 1.94
C THR A 39 3.04 -13.15 1.23
N ASP A 40 2.72 -11.87 1.35
CA ASP A 40 1.50 -11.30 0.79
C ASP A 40 1.73 -11.01 -0.70
N ARG A 41 0.97 -11.70 -1.57
CA ARG A 41 1.03 -11.45 -3.01
C ARG A 41 0.50 -10.06 -3.40
N ASN A 42 -0.27 -9.42 -2.50
CA ASN A 42 -0.86 -8.09 -2.66
C ASN A 42 -1.41 -7.84 -4.07
N THR A 43 -2.10 -8.82 -4.64
CA THR A 43 -2.58 -8.78 -6.02
C THR A 43 -3.70 -7.75 -6.17
N LEU A 44 -3.51 -6.79 -7.06
CA LEU A 44 -4.54 -5.86 -7.47
C LEU A 44 -5.45 -6.50 -8.53
N LEU A 45 -6.74 -6.18 -8.50
CA LEU A 45 -7.70 -6.60 -9.52
C LEU A 45 -7.28 -6.04 -10.89
N GLN A 46 -7.41 -6.83 -11.96
CA GLN A 46 -7.24 -6.31 -13.32
C GLN A 46 -8.41 -5.41 -13.71
N ALA A 47 -8.14 -4.38 -14.52
CA ALA A 47 -9.17 -3.41 -14.93
C ALA A 47 -10.25 -4.03 -15.85
N ASP A 48 -9.88 -5.03 -16.65
CA ASP A 48 -10.72 -5.77 -17.60
C ASP A 48 -11.40 -7.01 -16.98
N SER A 49 -11.12 -7.33 -15.72
CA SER A 49 -11.76 -8.44 -15.02
C SER A 49 -13.29 -8.26 -14.90
N PHE A 50 -13.99 -9.39 -14.77
CA PHE A 50 -15.45 -9.49 -14.60
C PHE A 50 -15.96 -9.04 -13.21
N HIS A 51 -15.24 -8.15 -12.54
CA HIS A 51 -15.69 -7.55 -11.28
C HIS A 51 -16.59 -6.32 -11.51
N PRO A 52 -17.50 -6.02 -10.56
CA PRO A 52 -18.34 -4.83 -10.64
C PRO A 52 -17.54 -3.55 -10.82
N ARG A 53 -18.06 -2.63 -11.63
CA ARG A 53 -17.39 -1.38 -11.97
C ARG A 53 -17.02 -0.54 -10.73
N HIS A 54 -17.95 -0.40 -9.79
CA HIS A 54 -17.74 0.37 -8.56
C HIS A 54 -16.56 -0.17 -7.73
N LEU A 55 -16.32 -1.48 -7.73
CA LEU A 55 -15.20 -2.09 -7.00
C LEU A 55 -13.87 -1.74 -7.68
N LYS A 56 -13.82 -1.83 -9.01
CA LYS A 56 -12.62 -1.47 -9.78
C LYS A 56 -12.30 0.01 -9.65
N GLU A 57 -13.30 0.89 -9.58
CA GLU A 57 -13.08 2.33 -9.42
C GLU A 57 -12.71 2.72 -7.99
N SER A 58 -13.27 2.08 -6.97
CA SER A 58 -12.97 2.37 -5.56
C SER A 58 -11.64 1.78 -5.08
N LEU A 59 -11.19 0.67 -5.68
CA LEU A 59 -9.94 0.00 -5.27
C LEU A 59 -8.71 0.93 -5.35
N PRO A 60 -8.40 1.62 -6.46
CA PRO A 60 -7.27 2.56 -6.51
C PRO A 60 -7.36 3.66 -5.46
N LEU A 61 -8.54 4.25 -5.27
CA LEU A 61 -8.75 5.29 -4.26
C LEU A 61 -8.42 4.77 -2.86
N SER A 62 -8.94 3.59 -2.50
CA SER A 62 -8.70 2.98 -1.19
C SER A 62 -7.21 2.71 -0.94
N GLN A 63 -6.47 2.29 -1.96
CA GLN A 63 -5.04 2.01 -1.86
C GLN A 63 -4.21 3.29 -1.73
N PHE A 64 -4.52 4.33 -2.50
CA PHE A 64 -3.84 5.63 -2.35
C PHE A 64 -4.08 6.25 -0.97
N LEU A 65 -5.31 6.16 -0.46
CA LEU A 65 -5.62 6.61 0.90
C LEU A 65 -4.86 5.81 1.95
N ARG A 66 -4.69 4.50 1.76
CA ARG A 66 -3.87 3.66 2.66
C ARG A 66 -2.40 4.09 2.65
N VAL A 67 -1.81 4.32 1.49
CA VAL A 67 -0.43 4.84 1.39
C VAL A 67 -0.29 6.16 2.17
N LYS A 68 -1.24 7.09 1.99
CA LYS A 68 -1.22 8.37 2.70
C LYS A 68 -1.32 8.21 4.22
N ARG A 69 -2.26 7.40 4.70
CA ARG A 69 -2.50 7.21 6.14
C ARG A 69 -1.33 6.49 6.83
N ASN A 70 -0.73 5.51 6.17
CA ASN A 70 0.28 4.65 6.77
C ASN A 70 1.71 5.17 6.59
N ASN A 71 1.89 6.47 6.33
CA ASN A 71 3.21 7.09 6.30
C ASN A 71 3.26 8.32 7.20
N SER A 72 4.30 8.39 8.03
CA SER A 72 4.64 9.58 8.81
C SER A 72 5.53 10.55 8.04
N ASP A 73 6.15 10.10 6.94
CA ASP A 73 7.07 10.86 6.11
C ASP A 73 6.42 11.16 4.75
N PRO A 74 6.15 12.45 4.42
CA PRO A 74 5.54 12.84 3.16
C PRO A 74 6.34 12.41 1.92
N MET A 75 7.68 12.41 2.00
CA MET A 75 8.53 12.04 0.88
C MET A 75 8.39 10.54 0.58
N ARG A 76 8.38 9.70 1.63
CA ARG A 76 8.10 8.26 1.49
C ARG A 76 6.70 7.99 0.97
N ALA A 77 5.70 8.74 1.45
CA ALA A 77 4.33 8.63 0.96
C ALA A 77 4.24 8.92 -0.55
N CYS A 78 4.93 9.97 -1.03
CA CYS A 78 4.99 10.31 -2.45
C CYS A 78 5.60 9.17 -3.29
N LEU A 79 6.76 8.64 -2.86
CA LEU A 79 7.43 7.52 -3.53
C LEU A 79 6.52 6.28 -3.61
N GLN A 80 5.92 5.87 -2.49
CA GLN A 80 5.03 4.71 -2.45
C GLN A 80 3.72 4.93 -3.21
N THR A 81 3.25 6.19 -3.32
CA THR A 81 2.10 6.53 -4.16
C THR A 81 2.44 6.31 -5.62
N LYS A 82 3.64 6.71 -6.06
CA LYS A 82 4.15 6.45 -7.43
C LYS A 82 4.34 4.97 -7.71
N GLU A 83 4.82 4.19 -6.75
CA GLU A 83 4.89 2.73 -6.89
C GLU A 83 3.50 2.10 -7.03
N THR A 84 2.56 2.51 -6.18
CA THR A 84 1.16 2.04 -6.22
C THR A 84 0.51 2.40 -7.55
N TRP A 85 0.74 3.61 -8.06
CA TRP A 85 0.32 4.05 -9.38
C TRP A 85 0.80 3.12 -10.48
N ASN A 86 2.11 2.82 -10.50
CA ASN A 86 2.71 1.94 -11.49
C ASN A 86 2.12 0.52 -11.44
N ARG A 87 1.80 0.02 -10.24
CA ARG A 87 1.14 -1.29 -10.08
C ARG A 87 -0.27 -1.30 -10.67
N PHE A 88 -1.05 -0.23 -10.50
CA PHE A 88 -2.35 -0.10 -11.14
C PHE A 88 -2.22 0.03 -12.67
N LYS A 89 -1.24 0.78 -13.17
CA LYS A 89 -0.94 0.85 -14.61
C LYS A 89 -0.68 -0.52 -15.22
N GLN A 90 0.16 -1.32 -14.58
CA GLN A 90 0.47 -2.70 -14.99
C GLN A 90 -0.77 -3.62 -15.00
N ARG A 91 -1.84 -3.23 -14.30
CA ARG A 91 -3.11 -3.98 -14.22
C ARG A 91 -4.18 -3.43 -15.16
N GLY A 92 -3.82 -2.52 -16.07
CA GLY A 92 -4.71 -2.01 -17.11
C GLY A 92 -5.54 -0.78 -16.72
N TYR A 93 -5.28 -0.16 -15.57
CA TYR A 93 -5.98 1.08 -15.19
C TYR A 93 -5.42 2.26 -15.99
N LYS A 94 -6.32 3.07 -16.53
CA LYS A 94 -5.98 4.22 -17.38
C LYS A 94 -5.45 5.39 -16.54
N ASP A 95 -4.44 6.10 -17.04
CA ASP A 95 -3.86 7.28 -16.36
C ASP A 95 -4.93 8.31 -16.02
N ALA A 96 -5.83 8.63 -16.96
CA ALA A 96 -6.90 9.61 -16.72
C ALA A 96 -7.81 9.24 -15.55
N THR A 97 -8.05 7.95 -15.31
CA THR A 97 -8.84 7.49 -14.16
C THR A 97 -8.06 7.67 -12.86
N LEU A 98 -6.78 7.31 -12.85
CA LEU A 98 -5.94 7.43 -11.67
C LEU A 98 -5.64 8.90 -11.32
N GLN A 99 -5.44 9.78 -12.31
CA GLN A 99 -5.18 11.21 -12.11
C GLN A 99 -6.34 11.88 -11.39
N LYS A 100 -7.58 11.57 -11.79
CA LYS A 100 -8.80 12.08 -11.14
C LYS A 100 -8.91 11.73 -9.67
N LEU A 101 -8.22 10.69 -9.20
CA LEU A 101 -8.24 10.29 -7.79
C LEU A 101 -7.19 11.03 -6.96
N LEU A 102 -6.11 11.51 -7.58
CA LEU A 102 -5.08 12.29 -6.90
C LEU A 102 -5.49 13.77 -6.79
N VAL A 103 -6.02 14.37 -7.87
CA VAL A 103 -6.31 15.82 -7.94
C VAL A 103 -7.27 16.34 -6.83
N PRO A 104 -8.33 15.62 -6.40
CA PRO A 104 -9.22 16.11 -5.34
C PRO A 104 -8.73 15.82 -3.92
N SER A 105 -7.72 14.94 -3.74
CA SER A 105 -7.32 14.39 -2.43
C SER A 105 -5.84 14.60 -2.07
N PHE A 106 -5.04 15.13 -3.01
CA PHE A 106 -3.58 15.32 -2.93
C PHE A 106 -3.16 16.58 -3.71
N PRO A 107 -2.76 17.70 -3.08
CA PRO A 107 -1.81 18.59 -3.73
C PRO A 107 -0.44 17.86 -3.73
N LEU A 108 0.16 17.72 -4.91
CA LEU A 108 1.57 17.39 -5.04
C LEU A 108 2.42 18.60 -4.64
#